data_AF-A0A399QXQ9-F1
#
_entry.id   AF-A0A399QXQ9-F1
#
_cell.length_a   1.000
_cell.length_b   1.000
_cell.length_c   1.000
_cell.angle_alpha   90.00
_cell.angle_beta   90.00
_cell.angle_gamma   90.00
#
_symmetry.space_group_name_H-M   'P 1'
#
loop_
_entity.id
_entity.type
_entity.pdbx_description
1 polymer ?
#
loop_
_entity_poly.entity_id
_entity_poly.type
_entity_poly.pdbx_seq_one_letter_code
_entity_poly.pdbx_strand_id
1 'polypeptide(L)'
;MLAQAASAQQEPPIVSGQPDEIDRLPGELDSFVQDAINEGLLRPAKPQPAETPASPVADQPAENVSPQDIRPQVTETAEEQAPAEPAATAQIQVEYLCPETSPYDFAEFSDFTSYGDLAQWRGFLEGEERTTALGRLMAKAYLSLGMIAEARSEIKGDYGQGGVALRLLTDLLDRDTRPDLSFFRDVASCAHADGVWLAIGQLKSNDANGADLLAQHFADFRALPLRLRADAAFIVIPALDRLDRPILSERLMTSFTAEEFAQSRELQFVKALQRLSMGSPSAADDIRGYLRRAQYRNEAASALRRHGKAISSELEREIVDYYINELGNLPAEASVSENLDLILHDLNSAVGYDLTLRLADVPAAADPESRERLAGHFEDMLDEDLQSDAFLINLKAMDALMKGEALLADRAGTEARFARAAAIAANLGLPSMSAKLSERLTHDAALALAQAELAFRLKDDATLARLLEENPDSVAIRKVALIDAINRGDRAAFNRLVRGIPEDVDTALMLIEADAAAGHWVVPQRFYTIAARSGDEETQIRALRVSDARPAPEPPTGGEIELTDVSSRLERLRESLGPIPTEVR
;
A
#
# COMPACT_ATOMS: atom_id res chain seq x y z
N MET A 1 -39.43 -62.97 15.19
CA MET A 1 -40.16 -61.68 15.09
C MET A 1 -39.35 -60.77 14.20
N LEU A 2 -39.96 -60.30 13.11
CA LEU A 2 -39.42 -59.48 12.02
C LEU A 2 -40.41 -58.32 11.79
N ALA A 3 -39.91 -57.10 11.55
CA ALA A 3 -40.46 -56.02 10.69
C ALA A 3 -39.70 -54.70 11.04
N GLN A 4 -38.98 -54.00 10.15
CA GLN A 4 -39.34 -53.23 8.93
C GLN A 4 -40.09 -51.90 9.16
N ALA A 5 -39.37 -50.80 8.82
CA ALA A 5 -39.70 -49.58 8.05
C ALA A 5 -41.10 -48.92 8.13
N ALA A 6 -41.13 -47.58 8.36
CA ALA A 6 -41.37 -46.53 7.33
C ALA A 6 -41.99 -45.21 7.89
N SER A 7 -41.53 -44.09 7.30
CA SER A 7 -42.25 -42.81 7.04
C SER A 7 -42.45 -41.76 8.14
N ALA A 8 -41.85 -40.57 7.94
CA ALA A 8 -42.59 -39.38 7.50
C ALA A 8 -41.62 -38.21 7.21
N GLN A 9 -41.65 -37.71 5.97
CA GLN A 9 -41.06 -36.45 5.54
C GLN A 9 -41.82 -35.27 6.16
N GLN A 10 -41.11 -34.27 6.62
CA GLN A 10 -41.64 -32.94 6.92
C GLN A 10 -40.75 -31.93 6.19
N GLU A 11 -41.34 -31.22 5.23
CA GLU A 11 -40.73 -30.11 4.49
C GLU A 11 -40.29 -29.00 5.45
N PRO A 12 -39.09 -28.41 5.29
CA PRO A 12 -38.76 -27.16 5.94
C PRO A 12 -39.46 -25.99 5.22
N PRO A 13 -39.80 -24.90 5.93
CA PRO A 13 -40.57 -23.81 5.38
C PRO A 13 -39.76 -23.04 4.33
N ILE A 14 -40.45 -22.61 3.28
CA ILE A 14 -39.95 -21.66 2.29
C ILE A 14 -39.83 -20.31 3.00
N VAL A 15 -38.59 -19.91 3.34
CA VAL A 15 -38.29 -18.54 3.75
C VAL A 15 -38.12 -17.70 2.50
N SER A 16 -39.03 -16.76 2.34
CA SER A 16 -39.11 -15.80 1.26
C SER A 16 -38.03 -14.72 1.43
N GLY A 17 -37.30 -14.44 0.35
CA GLY A 17 -36.53 -13.22 0.04
C GLY A 17 -35.90 -12.43 1.20
N GLN A 18 -34.58 -12.57 1.37
CA GLN A 18 -33.74 -11.52 1.95
C GLN A 18 -32.68 -11.10 0.91
N PRO A 19 -32.59 -9.80 0.56
CA PRO A 19 -31.45 -9.23 -0.19
C PRO A 19 -30.16 -9.12 0.64
N ASP A 20 -30.21 -9.38 1.94
CA ASP A 20 -29.18 -8.97 2.91
C ASP A 20 -27.93 -9.86 2.98
N GLU A 21 -27.90 -11.04 2.36
CA GLU A 21 -26.75 -11.96 2.46
C GLU A 21 -25.55 -11.52 1.61
N ILE A 22 -25.79 -10.83 0.48
CA ILE A 22 -24.72 -10.36 -0.40
C ILE A 22 -24.05 -9.10 0.16
N ASP A 23 -24.78 -8.28 0.92
CA ASP A 23 -24.29 -7.04 1.52
C ASP A 23 -23.34 -7.26 2.73
N ARG A 24 -23.27 -8.48 3.27
CA ARG A 24 -22.38 -8.84 4.41
C ARG A 24 -21.14 -9.63 4.02
N LEU A 25 -21.05 -10.06 2.77
CA LEU A 25 -19.95 -10.91 2.26
C LEU A 25 -18.53 -10.37 2.52
N PRO A 26 -18.21 -9.06 2.48
CA PRO A 26 -16.83 -8.61 2.68
C PRO A 26 -16.36 -8.74 4.13
N GLY A 27 -17.25 -8.60 5.11
CA GLY A 27 -16.93 -8.72 6.54
C GLY A 27 -16.99 -10.16 7.05
N GLU A 28 -17.88 -10.97 6.46
CA GLU A 28 -18.10 -12.36 6.89
C GLU A 28 -17.22 -13.37 6.15
N LEU A 29 -16.59 -13.01 5.00
CA LEU A 29 -15.69 -13.92 4.28
C LEU A 29 -14.44 -14.27 5.10
N ASP A 30 -13.84 -13.29 5.77
CA ASP A 30 -12.56 -13.49 6.46
C ASP A 30 -12.77 -14.30 7.75
N SER A 31 -13.89 -14.08 8.45
CA SER A 31 -14.33 -14.94 9.55
C SER A 31 -14.72 -16.33 9.08
N PHE A 32 -15.44 -16.47 7.97
CA PHE A 32 -15.82 -17.77 7.41
C PHE A 32 -14.60 -18.58 6.94
N VAL A 33 -13.63 -17.94 6.29
CA VAL A 33 -12.38 -18.60 5.86
C VAL A 33 -11.55 -19.02 7.08
N GLN A 34 -11.48 -18.20 8.12
CA GLN A 34 -10.78 -18.59 9.35
C GLN A 34 -11.51 -19.67 10.15
N ASP A 35 -12.83 -19.61 10.24
CA ASP A 35 -13.64 -20.63 10.90
C ASP A 35 -13.57 -21.95 10.13
N ALA A 36 -13.59 -21.93 8.80
CA ALA A 36 -13.42 -23.13 7.98
C ALA A 36 -11.98 -23.71 8.01
N ILE A 37 -10.95 -22.89 8.26
CA ILE A 37 -9.58 -23.35 8.54
C ILE A 37 -9.48 -23.95 9.95
N ASN A 38 -10.12 -23.31 10.94
CA ASN A 38 -10.13 -23.76 12.34
C ASN A 38 -10.95 -25.05 12.55
N GLU A 39 -12.03 -25.22 11.79
CA GLU A 39 -12.85 -26.45 11.74
C GLU A 39 -12.24 -27.54 10.83
N GLY A 40 -11.13 -27.23 10.15
CA GLY A 40 -10.37 -28.18 9.34
C GLY A 40 -10.99 -28.55 7.98
N LEU A 41 -12.00 -27.80 7.54
CA LEU A 41 -12.67 -27.95 6.24
C LEU A 41 -11.82 -27.41 5.08
N LEU A 42 -10.99 -26.40 5.34
CA LEU A 42 -10.04 -25.84 4.38
C LEU A 42 -8.60 -26.06 4.86
N ARG A 43 -7.74 -26.58 3.97
CA ARG A 43 -6.29 -26.67 4.21
C ARG A 43 -5.58 -25.69 3.28
N PRO A 44 -4.63 -24.87 3.78
CA PRO A 44 -3.81 -24.03 2.93
C PRO A 44 -3.10 -24.87 1.86
N ALA A 45 -3.17 -24.44 0.61
CA ALA A 45 -2.50 -25.11 -0.50
C ALA A 45 -0.98 -25.07 -0.27
N LYS A 46 -0.40 -26.19 0.19
CA LYS A 46 1.05 -26.39 0.17
C LYS A 46 1.50 -26.46 -1.29
N PRO A 47 2.59 -25.79 -1.69
CA PRO A 47 3.30 -26.18 -2.90
C PRO A 47 3.79 -27.62 -2.73
N GLN A 48 3.56 -28.43 -3.76
CA GLN A 48 3.90 -29.86 -3.81
C GLN A 48 5.39 -30.10 -3.47
N PRO A 49 5.71 -31.10 -2.64
CA PRO A 49 7.08 -31.54 -2.43
C PRO A 49 7.52 -32.43 -3.60
N ALA A 50 8.69 -32.13 -4.17
CA ALA A 50 9.41 -33.07 -5.01
C ALA A 50 9.85 -34.29 -4.17
N GLU A 51 9.72 -35.45 -4.78
CA GLU A 51 9.81 -36.80 -4.23
C GLU A 51 11.11 -37.09 -3.46
N THR A 52 10.96 -37.73 -2.32
CA THR A 52 12.04 -38.45 -1.62
C THR A 52 11.78 -39.95 -1.77
N PRO A 53 12.80 -40.78 -2.06
CA PRO A 53 12.77 -42.20 -1.70
C PRO A 53 13.47 -42.43 -0.36
N ALA A 54 12.93 -43.37 0.41
CA ALA A 54 13.21 -43.63 1.81
C ALA A 54 14.44 -44.53 2.09
N SER A 55 15.16 -44.18 3.18
CA SER A 55 15.70 -45.03 4.29
C SER A 55 16.71 -46.19 4.00
N PRO A 56 17.57 -46.63 4.95
CA PRO A 56 17.36 -46.62 6.42
C PRO A 56 18.54 -46.26 7.34
N VAL A 57 18.14 -46.09 8.60
CA VAL A 57 18.88 -45.92 9.86
C VAL A 57 19.76 -47.13 10.19
N ALA A 58 20.90 -46.88 10.86
CA ALA A 58 21.58 -47.85 11.73
C ALA A 58 22.11 -47.15 13.01
N ASP A 59 21.53 -47.56 14.15
CA ASP A 59 22.02 -47.70 15.53
C ASP A 59 23.04 -46.71 16.18
N GLN A 60 22.52 -45.90 17.12
CA GLN A 60 22.84 -45.71 18.57
C GLN A 60 24.25 -46.02 19.16
N PRO A 61 24.66 -45.45 20.34
CA PRO A 61 23.82 -44.96 21.44
C PRO A 61 24.22 -43.64 22.13
N ALA A 62 23.30 -43.25 23.03
CA ALA A 62 23.25 -42.06 23.88
C ALA A 62 24.28 -42.03 25.02
N GLU A 63 24.66 -40.81 25.42
CA GLU A 63 24.98 -40.49 26.81
C GLU A 63 24.28 -39.20 27.24
N ASN A 64 23.42 -39.36 28.25
CA ASN A 64 22.70 -38.31 28.96
C ASN A 64 23.65 -37.59 29.92
N VAL A 65 23.66 -36.25 29.90
CA VAL A 65 23.87 -35.45 31.12
C VAL A 65 23.01 -34.19 31.05
N SER A 66 22.02 -34.11 31.94
CA SER A 66 21.21 -32.91 32.21
C SER A 66 22.02 -31.89 33.04
N PRO A 67 21.89 -30.57 32.81
CA PRO A 67 22.46 -29.57 33.71
C PRO A 67 21.51 -29.33 34.89
N GLN A 68 22.00 -29.62 36.11
CA GLN A 68 21.38 -29.22 37.36
C GLN A 68 21.70 -27.76 37.69
N ASP A 69 20.65 -27.05 38.10
CA ASP A 69 20.56 -25.96 39.07
C ASP A 69 21.85 -25.41 39.70
N ILE A 70 22.20 -24.17 39.35
CA ILE A 70 22.86 -23.23 40.28
C ILE A 70 22.19 -21.85 40.13
N ARG A 71 21.20 -21.59 40.99
CA ARG A 71 20.71 -20.24 41.32
C ARG A 71 21.62 -19.65 42.40
N PRO A 72 22.10 -18.39 42.28
CA PRO A 72 22.54 -17.62 43.43
C PRO A 72 21.33 -17.06 44.19
N GLN A 73 21.37 -17.19 45.51
CA GLN A 73 20.38 -16.73 46.46
C GLN A 73 20.34 -15.20 46.54
N VAL A 74 19.11 -14.68 46.62
CA VAL A 74 18.79 -13.31 47.00
C VAL A 74 18.97 -13.16 48.52
N THR A 75 19.77 -12.19 48.94
CA THR A 75 19.71 -11.63 50.30
C THR A 75 19.20 -10.20 50.19
N GLU A 76 17.93 -10.02 50.53
CA GLU A 76 17.36 -8.72 50.93
C GLU A 76 17.87 -8.38 52.33
N THR A 77 18.52 -7.24 52.49
CA THR A 77 18.10 -6.14 53.40
C THR A 77 19.23 -5.10 53.48
N ALA A 78 19.04 -3.99 52.80
CA ALA A 78 19.49 -2.66 53.22
C ALA A 78 18.58 -1.65 52.53
N GLU A 79 17.68 -1.02 53.29
CA GLU A 79 16.98 0.19 52.87
C GLU A 79 18.03 1.28 52.63
N GLU A 80 18.37 1.52 51.37
CA GLU A 80 19.11 2.71 50.97
C GLU A 80 18.39 3.27 49.74
N GLN A 81 17.84 4.47 49.95
CA GLN A 81 17.15 5.37 49.04
C GLN A 81 17.37 5.04 47.55
N ALA A 82 16.28 4.76 46.84
CA ALA A 82 16.27 4.76 45.39
C ALA A 82 16.97 6.03 44.89
N PRO A 83 18.06 5.94 44.09
CA PRO A 83 18.52 7.09 43.37
C PRO A 83 17.38 7.45 42.43
N ALA A 84 16.82 8.64 42.62
CA ALA A 84 15.99 9.27 41.61
C ALA A 84 16.68 9.08 40.25
N GLU A 85 15.95 8.57 39.26
CA GLU A 85 16.35 8.67 37.87
C GLU A 85 16.83 10.11 37.65
N PRO A 86 18.08 10.35 37.21
CA PRO A 86 18.46 11.69 36.86
C PRO A 86 17.57 12.09 35.69
N ALA A 87 16.67 13.02 36.00
CA ALA A 87 15.91 13.83 35.08
C ALA A 87 16.78 14.21 33.89
N ALA A 88 16.21 14.07 32.69
CA ALA A 88 16.63 14.68 31.43
C ALA A 88 18.15 14.87 31.29
N THR A 89 18.78 14.03 30.46
CA THR A 89 20.12 14.29 29.90
C THR A 89 20.24 15.76 29.52
N ALA A 90 20.82 16.56 30.42
CA ALA A 90 21.12 17.95 30.16
C ALA A 90 22.04 17.91 28.95
N GLN A 91 21.56 18.40 27.81
CA GLN A 91 22.36 18.54 26.61
C GLN A 91 23.53 19.43 27.00
N ILE A 92 24.70 18.82 27.19
CA ILE A 92 25.92 19.55 27.53
C ILE A 92 26.32 20.27 26.25
N GLN A 93 25.81 21.48 26.05
CA GLN A 93 26.24 22.35 24.97
C GLN A 93 27.65 22.85 25.28
N VAL A 94 28.65 22.13 24.76
CA VAL A 94 30.05 22.57 24.80
C VAL A 94 30.32 23.35 23.52
N GLU A 95 30.64 24.63 23.65
CA GLU A 95 31.17 25.41 22.54
C GLU A 95 32.52 24.80 22.11
N TYR A 96 32.61 24.33 20.86
CA TYR A 96 33.80 23.66 20.35
C TYR A 96 34.85 24.69 19.94
N LEU A 97 35.99 24.70 20.64
CA LEU A 97 37.12 25.58 20.34
C LEU A 97 38.18 24.80 19.57
N CYS A 98 38.53 25.25 18.36
CA CYS A 98 39.48 24.58 17.47
C CYS A 98 40.78 24.18 18.20
N PRO A 99 40.97 22.89 18.55
CA PRO A 99 42.19 22.44 19.21
C PRO A 99 43.34 22.31 18.21
N GLU A 100 44.59 22.35 18.70
CA GLU A 100 45.77 22.12 17.85
C GLU A 100 45.80 20.71 17.25
N THR A 101 45.24 19.73 17.95
CA THR A 101 45.13 18.33 17.50
C THR A 101 43.67 17.91 17.49
N SER A 102 43.26 17.30 16.38
CA SER A 102 41.87 16.86 16.23
C SER A 102 41.54 15.73 17.23
N PRO A 103 40.36 15.77 17.86
CA PRO A 103 39.85 14.65 18.66
C PRO A 103 39.58 13.41 17.79
N TYR A 104 39.54 13.52 16.46
CA TYR A 104 39.33 12.41 15.53
C TYR A 104 40.58 12.03 14.73
N ASP A 105 41.75 12.51 15.14
CA ASP A 105 43.00 11.98 14.60
C ASP A 105 43.25 10.56 15.16
N PHE A 106 43.19 9.57 14.28
CA PHE A 106 43.44 8.15 14.55
C PHE A 106 44.75 7.64 13.93
N ALA A 107 45.64 8.53 13.47
CA ALA A 107 46.86 8.13 12.75
C ALA A 107 47.76 7.19 13.56
N GLU A 108 47.81 7.34 14.89
CA GLU A 108 48.57 6.44 15.79
C GLU A 108 48.07 4.99 15.75
N PHE A 109 46.80 4.77 15.41
CA PHE A 109 46.12 3.47 15.46
C PHE A 109 45.76 2.93 14.07
N SER A 110 46.35 3.45 13.00
CA SER A 110 46.04 3.01 11.63
C SER A 110 46.28 1.52 11.40
N ASP A 111 47.28 0.97 12.08
CA ASP A 111 47.77 -0.40 11.89
C ASP A 111 47.14 -1.40 12.88
N PHE A 112 46.21 -0.95 13.73
CA PHE A 112 45.54 -1.81 14.69
C PHE A 112 44.54 -2.73 13.98
N THR A 113 44.76 -4.04 14.11
CA THR A 113 43.89 -5.05 13.47
C THR A 113 43.26 -5.99 14.49
N SER A 114 43.87 -6.14 15.66
CA SER A 114 43.50 -7.13 16.67
C SER A 114 43.65 -6.61 18.09
N TYR A 115 43.02 -7.31 19.04
CA TYR A 115 43.23 -7.07 20.47
C TYR A 115 44.69 -7.32 20.91
N GLY A 116 45.45 -8.13 20.18
CA GLY A 116 46.87 -8.36 20.44
C GLY A 116 47.69 -7.08 20.28
N ASP A 117 47.39 -6.29 19.25
CA ASP A 117 48.05 -5.01 18.96
C ASP A 117 47.78 -4.01 20.09
N LEU A 118 46.52 -3.95 20.56
CA LEU A 118 46.13 -3.14 21.71
C LEU A 118 46.84 -3.57 23.00
N ALA A 119 46.92 -4.88 23.27
CA ALA A 119 47.56 -5.40 24.47
C ALA A 119 49.06 -5.06 24.50
N GLN A 120 49.75 -5.20 23.36
CA GLN A 120 51.15 -4.82 23.22
C GLN A 120 51.35 -3.31 23.41
N TRP A 121 50.49 -2.51 22.77
CA TRP A 121 50.56 -1.05 22.87
C TRP A 121 50.28 -0.55 24.30
N ARG A 122 49.29 -1.13 24.99
CA ARG A 122 49.01 -0.85 26.42
C ARG A 122 50.18 -1.17 27.34
N GLY A 123 51.02 -2.15 26.97
CA GLY A 123 52.25 -2.47 27.69
C GLY A 123 53.24 -1.29 27.78
N PHE A 124 53.21 -0.36 26.82
CA PHE A 124 54.03 0.85 26.86
C PHE A 124 53.49 1.94 27.80
N LEU A 125 52.24 1.82 28.22
CA LEU A 125 51.56 2.74 29.14
C LEU A 125 51.56 2.22 30.59
N GLU A 126 52.21 1.08 30.85
CA GLU A 126 52.31 0.50 32.19
C GLU A 126 53.05 1.46 33.13
N GLY A 127 52.31 2.00 34.10
CA GLY A 127 52.83 2.93 35.11
C GLY A 127 52.44 4.40 34.90
N GLU A 128 51.72 4.74 33.82
CA GLU A 128 51.15 6.08 33.66
C GLU A 128 49.95 6.32 34.59
N GLU A 129 49.82 7.55 35.08
CA GLU A 129 48.68 7.96 35.89
C GLU A 129 47.41 8.06 35.03
N ARG A 130 46.28 7.58 35.56
CA ARG A 130 44.99 7.70 34.87
C ARG A 130 44.54 9.15 34.81
N THR A 131 44.78 9.78 33.66
CA THR A 131 44.31 11.13 33.35
C THR A 131 43.17 11.10 32.32
N THR A 132 42.44 12.20 32.18
CA THR A 132 41.42 12.35 31.11
C THR A 132 42.06 12.29 29.71
N ALA A 133 43.29 12.77 29.55
CA ALA A 133 44.03 12.66 28.30
C ALA A 133 44.33 11.19 27.95
N LEU A 134 44.79 10.40 28.92
CA LEU A 134 44.99 8.96 28.76
C LEU A 134 43.67 8.24 28.44
N GLY A 135 42.58 8.60 29.12
CA GLY A 135 41.25 8.05 28.86
C GLY A 135 40.76 8.30 27.42
N ARG A 136 40.94 9.52 26.89
CA ARG A 136 40.63 9.83 25.48
C ARG A 136 41.47 9.02 24.51
N LEU A 137 42.75 8.85 24.80
CA LEU A 137 43.69 8.15 23.95
C LEU A 137 43.43 6.63 23.96
N MET A 138 43.06 6.05 25.12
CA MET A 138 42.53 4.69 25.21
C MET A 138 41.21 4.52 24.45
N ALA A 139 40.29 5.49 24.55
CA ALA A 139 39.04 5.44 23.81
C ALA A 139 39.26 5.46 22.30
N LYS A 140 40.23 6.24 21.79
CA LYS A 140 40.62 6.19 20.37
C LYS A 140 41.15 4.82 19.95
N ALA A 141 41.97 4.19 20.79
CA ALA A 141 42.50 2.84 20.54
C ALA A 141 41.39 1.75 20.57
N TYR A 142 40.37 1.91 21.42
CA TYR A 142 39.21 1.02 21.41
C TYR A 142 38.32 1.24 20.18
N LEU A 143 38.09 2.51 19.81
CA LEU A 143 37.34 2.86 18.61
C LEU A 143 38.01 2.35 17.33
N SER A 144 39.34 2.44 17.20
CA SER A 144 40.06 1.89 16.04
C SER A 144 39.88 0.39 15.84
N LEU A 145 39.46 -0.33 16.90
CA LEU A 145 39.14 -1.76 16.90
C LEU A 145 37.63 -2.06 16.87
N GLY A 146 36.76 -1.06 16.80
CA GLY A 146 35.30 -1.22 16.82
C GLY A 146 34.71 -1.51 18.22
N MET A 147 35.47 -1.26 19.29
CA MET A 147 35.07 -1.52 20.68
C MET A 147 34.36 -0.29 21.28
N ILE A 148 33.15 0.00 20.80
CA ILE A 148 32.40 1.22 21.13
C ILE A 148 32.03 1.30 22.62
N ALA A 149 31.63 0.19 23.24
CA ALA A 149 31.22 0.17 24.64
C ALA A 149 32.38 0.47 25.60
N GLU A 150 33.55 -0.09 25.31
CA GLU A 150 34.79 0.12 26.06
C GLU A 150 35.28 1.56 25.88
N ALA A 151 35.24 2.09 24.66
CA ALA A 151 35.55 3.50 24.41
C ALA A 151 34.63 4.45 25.22
N ARG A 152 33.31 4.19 25.24
CA ARG A 152 32.34 4.95 26.06
C ARG A 152 32.67 4.87 27.55
N SER A 153 33.11 3.71 28.05
CA SER A 153 33.50 3.54 29.44
C SER A 153 34.71 4.40 29.82
N GLU A 154 35.73 4.49 28.96
CA GLU A 154 36.95 5.26 29.23
C GLU A 154 36.68 6.78 29.27
N ILE A 155 35.70 7.30 28.52
CA ILE A 155 35.37 8.74 28.45
C ILE A 155 34.15 9.16 29.29
N LYS A 156 33.52 8.24 30.05
CA LYS A 156 32.24 8.50 30.74
C LYS A 156 32.24 9.79 31.58
N GLY A 157 33.34 10.06 32.29
CA GLY A 157 33.53 11.23 33.14
C GLY A 157 34.27 12.42 32.50
N ASP A 158 34.64 12.34 31.22
CA ASP A 158 35.29 13.45 30.51
C ASP A 158 34.24 14.34 29.84
N TYR A 159 33.97 15.49 30.46
CA TYR A 159 33.08 16.53 29.97
C TYR A 159 33.79 17.63 29.16
N GLY A 160 35.11 17.50 28.94
CA GLY A 160 35.85 18.40 28.07
C GLY A 160 35.52 18.15 26.59
N GLN A 161 35.84 19.12 25.73
CA GLN A 161 35.52 19.06 24.29
C GLN A 161 36.00 17.78 23.59
N GLY A 162 37.17 17.24 23.97
CA GLY A 162 37.68 15.99 23.40
C GLY A 162 36.91 14.75 23.83
N GLY A 163 36.45 14.70 25.10
CA GLY A 163 35.62 13.61 25.60
C GLY A 163 34.20 13.66 25.02
N VAL A 164 33.64 14.86 24.86
CA VAL A 164 32.35 15.08 24.19
C VAL A 164 32.44 14.69 22.71
N ALA A 165 33.49 15.12 21.99
CA ALA A 165 33.69 14.75 20.59
C ALA A 165 33.74 13.23 20.40
N LEU A 166 34.54 12.51 21.19
CA LEU A 166 34.63 11.04 21.10
C LEU A 166 33.30 10.35 21.46
N ARG A 167 32.51 10.92 22.36
CA ARG A 167 31.18 10.41 22.71
C ARG A 167 30.19 10.59 21.55
N LEU A 168 30.16 11.78 20.96
CA LEU A 168 29.34 12.04 19.77
C LEU A 168 29.77 11.18 18.58
N LEU A 169 31.06 10.85 18.45
CA LEU A 169 31.52 9.86 17.48
C LEU A 169 31.02 8.44 17.80
N THR A 170 31.05 8.01 19.08
CA THR A 170 30.46 6.72 19.47
C THR A 170 28.97 6.66 19.15
N ASP A 171 28.26 7.77 19.34
CA ASP A 171 26.83 7.91 19.04
C ASP A 171 26.55 7.95 17.52
N LEU A 172 27.46 8.55 16.74
CA LEU A 172 27.41 8.49 15.28
C LEU A 172 27.56 7.05 14.77
N LEU A 173 28.45 6.26 15.36
CA LEU A 173 28.68 4.87 14.97
C LEU A 173 27.58 3.91 15.47
N ASP A 174 26.91 4.27 16.56
CA ASP A 174 25.77 3.52 17.11
C ASP A 174 24.54 3.65 16.21
N ARG A 175 23.79 2.57 15.97
CA ARG A 175 22.82 2.51 14.85
C ARG A 175 21.57 3.32 15.12
N ASP A 176 21.13 3.32 16.37
CA ASP A 176 19.82 3.85 16.77
C ASP A 176 19.91 5.33 17.19
N THR A 177 21.11 5.93 17.17
CA THR A 177 21.34 7.30 17.67
C THR A 177 21.45 8.31 16.53
N ARG A 178 20.73 9.44 16.65
CA ARG A 178 20.83 10.53 15.68
C ARG A 178 22.13 11.32 15.86
N PRO A 179 22.79 11.72 14.75
CA PRO A 179 24.01 12.49 14.82
C PRO A 179 23.75 13.97 15.11
N ASP A 180 24.62 14.59 15.92
CA ASP A 180 24.64 16.04 16.12
C ASP A 180 25.38 16.72 14.95
N LEU A 181 24.64 17.02 13.87
CA LEU A 181 25.21 17.63 12.66
C LEU A 181 25.80 19.02 12.92
N SER A 182 25.27 19.79 13.87
CA SER A 182 25.83 21.08 14.26
C SER A 182 27.24 20.91 14.81
N PHE A 183 27.42 20.00 15.76
CA PHE A 183 28.72 19.75 16.35
C PHE A 183 29.72 19.25 15.31
N PHE A 184 29.35 18.27 14.47
CA PHE A 184 30.26 17.79 13.42
C PHE A 184 30.63 18.87 12.41
N ARG A 185 29.73 19.84 12.15
CA ARG A 185 30.02 20.99 11.29
C ARG A 185 31.04 21.92 11.93
N ASP A 186 30.91 22.19 13.23
CA ASP A 186 31.86 23.01 13.97
C ASP A 186 33.26 22.36 13.98
N VAL A 187 33.34 21.04 14.21
CA VAL A 187 34.62 20.30 14.15
C VAL A 187 35.23 20.33 12.75
N ALA A 188 34.44 20.05 11.71
CA ALA A 188 34.91 20.04 10.32
C ALA A 188 35.38 21.43 9.85
N SER A 189 34.89 22.51 10.46
CA SER A 189 35.36 23.87 10.18
C SER A 189 36.78 24.14 10.71
N CYS A 190 37.18 23.44 11.78
CA CYS A 190 38.49 23.57 12.40
C CYS A 190 39.56 22.72 11.71
N ALA A 191 39.21 21.50 11.29
CA ALA A 191 40.15 20.57 10.64
C ALA A 191 39.50 19.92 9.41
N HIS A 192 40.10 20.14 8.24
CA HIS A 192 39.54 19.67 6.97
C HIS A 192 39.33 18.15 6.94
N ALA A 193 40.25 17.36 7.49
CA ALA A 193 40.14 15.89 7.53
C ALA A 193 38.90 15.40 8.31
N ASP A 194 38.38 16.19 9.24
CA ASP A 194 37.19 15.82 10.04
C ASP A 194 35.88 16.00 9.26
N GLY A 195 35.94 16.57 8.05
CA GLY A 195 34.81 16.63 7.12
C GLY A 195 34.23 15.26 6.77
N VAL A 196 35.02 14.18 6.89
CA VAL A 196 34.53 12.80 6.72
C VAL A 196 33.42 12.45 7.71
N TRP A 197 33.52 12.89 8.97
CA TRP A 197 32.54 12.57 10.01
C TRP A 197 31.24 13.37 9.85
N LEU A 198 31.36 14.62 9.39
CA LEU A 198 30.20 15.41 8.98
C LEU A 198 29.48 14.74 7.81
N ALA A 199 30.22 14.28 6.80
CA ALA A 199 29.64 13.60 5.64
C ALA A 199 28.91 12.30 6.03
N ILE A 200 29.52 11.50 6.90
CA ILE A 200 28.89 10.28 7.44
C ILE A 200 27.62 10.63 8.24
N GLY A 201 27.66 11.68 9.08
CA GLY A 201 26.50 12.14 9.83
C GLY A 201 25.35 12.61 8.93
N GLN A 202 25.65 13.38 7.88
CA GLN A 202 24.69 13.83 6.89
C GLN A 202 24.04 12.64 6.17
N LEU A 203 24.86 11.69 5.71
CA LEU A 203 24.36 10.47 5.07
C LEU A 203 23.52 9.59 6.01
N LYS A 204 23.91 9.47 7.28
CA LYS A 204 23.12 8.78 8.31
C LYS A 204 21.74 9.43 8.49
N SER A 205 21.67 10.74 8.31
CA SER A 205 20.43 11.52 8.35
C SER A 205 19.71 11.59 7.00
N ASN A 206 20.19 10.86 5.98
CA ASN A 206 19.71 10.87 4.60
C ASN A 206 19.80 12.24 3.87
N ASP A 207 20.67 13.14 4.32
CA ASP A 207 20.98 14.41 3.62
C ASP A 207 21.86 14.13 2.39
N ALA A 208 21.35 14.45 1.21
CA ALA A 208 22.02 14.22 -0.07
C ALA A 208 23.38 14.96 -0.20
N ASN A 209 23.55 16.09 0.49
CA ASN A 209 24.81 16.84 0.49
C ASN A 209 25.96 16.02 1.10
N GLY A 210 25.65 15.07 1.99
CA GLY A 210 26.63 14.19 2.60
C GLY A 210 27.36 13.32 1.58
N ALA A 211 26.71 12.94 0.47
CA ALA A 211 27.35 12.14 -0.59
C ALA A 211 28.45 12.94 -1.30
N ASP A 212 28.17 14.20 -1.65
CA ASP A 212 29.13 15.08 -2.31
C ASP A 212 30.29 15.46 -1.39
N LEU A 213 30.00 15.69 -0.09
CA LEU A 213 31.02 15.94 0.91
C LEU A 213 31.91 14.71 1.13
N LEU A 214 31.33 13.51 1.20
CA LEU A 214 32.09 12.27 1.34
C LEU A 214 32.99 12.02 0.13
N ALA A 215 32.52 12.36 -1.08
CA ALA A 215 33.32 12.23 -2.30
C ALA A 215 34.56 13.13 -2.28
N GLN A 216 34.47 14.32 -1.67
CA GLN A 216 35.60 15.23 -1.45
C GLN A 216 36.58 14.68 -0.40
N HIS A 217 36.06 14.08 0.67
CA HIS A 217 36.82 13.49 1.78
C HIS A 217 37.14 12.00 1.62
N PHE A 218 37.17 11.50 0.39
CA PHE A 218 37.43 10.07 0.12
C PHE A 218 38.81 9.60 0.63
N ALA A 219 39.82 10.47 0.54
CA ALA A 219 41.16 10.14 1.04
C ALA A 219 41.18 9.97 2.57
N ASP A 220 40.45 10.85 3.28
CA ASP A 220 40.32 10.80 4.74
C ASP A 220 39.57 9.54 5.18
N PHE A 221 38.49 9.17 4.47
CA PHE A 221 37.79 7.90 4.68
C PHE A 221 38.72 6.69 4.51
N ARG A 222 39.55 6.68 3.47
CA ARG A 222 40.48 5.58 3.21
C ARG A 222 41.60 5.48 4.26
N ALA A 223 41.97 6.60 4.87
CA ALA A 223 42.99 6.66 5.92
C ALA A 223 42.48 6.15 7.28
N LEU A 224 41.16 5.98 7.47
CA LEU A 224 40.60 5.45 8.71
C LEU A 224 41.11 4.03 9.00
N PRO A 225 41.30 3.67 10.30
CA PRO A 225 41.53 2.29 10.72
C PRO A 225 40.48 1.34 10.16
N LEU A 226 40.87 0.10 9.86
CA LEU A 226 40.02 -0.86 9.14
C LEU A 226 38.63 -1.03 9.77
N ARG A 227 38.54 -1.14 11.11
CA ARG A 227 37.26 -1.34 11.80
C ARG A 227 36.38 -0.10 11.72
N LEU A 228 36.91 1.08 12.01
CA LEU A 228 36.18 2.34 11.84
C LEU A 228 35.72 2.55 10.40
N ARG A 229 36.54 2.19 9.42
CA ARG A 229 36.17 2.27 8.01
C ARG A 229 35.03 1.30 7.68
N ALA A 230 35.03 0.10 8.25
CA ALA A 230 33.96 -0.88 8.08
C ALA A 230 32.65 -0.41 8.73
N ASP A 231 32.70 0.07 9.97
CA ASP A 231 31.54 0.62 10.69
C ASP A 231 30.95 1.83 9.92
N ALA A 232 31.82 2.72 9.43
CA ALA A 232 31.41 3.85 8.59
C ALA A 232 30.79 3.39 7.26
N ALA A 233 31.37 2.40 6.58
CA ALA A 233 30.82 1.84 5.35
C ALA A 233 29.45 1.21 5.57
N PHE A 234 29.22 0.62 6.74
CA PHE A 234 27.96 0.04 7.14
C PHE A 234 26.85 1.07 7.36
N ILE A 235 27.20 2.32 7.68
CA ILE A 235 26.27 3.46 7.72
C ILE A 235 26.07 4.04 6.31
N VAL A 236 27.18 4.29 5.62
CA VAL A 236 27.21 5.06 4.38
C VAL A 236 26.61 4.32 3.19
N ILE A 237 26.94 3.04 2.99
CA ILE A 237 26.53 2.32 1.79
C ILE A 237 25.01 2.13 1.72
N PRO A 238 24.30 1.77 2.80
CA PRO A 238 22.85 1.81 2.80
C PRO A 238 22.26 3.19 2.47
N ALA A 239 22.84 4.27 3.02
CA ALA A 239 22.40 5.63 2.72
C ALA A 239 22.62 6.01 1.25
N LEU A 240 23.75 5.59 0.66
CA LEU A 240 24.02 5.82 -0.75
C LEU A 240 23.14 4.97 -1.68
N ASP A 241 22.73 3.78 -1.25
CA ASP A 241 21.71 2.99 -1.96
C ASP A 241 20.35 3.70 -1.94
N ARG A 242 19.96 4.28 -0.81
CA ARG A 242 18.75 5.11 -0.68
C ARG A 242 18.75 6.35 -1.58
N LEU A 243 19.90 7.02 -1.67
CA LEU A 243 20.07 8.24 -2.45
C LEU A 243 20.35 7.99 -3.95
N ASP A 244 20.29 6.73 -4.40
CA ASP A 244 20.64 6.29 -5.75
C ASP A 244 22.03 6.84 -6.20
N ARG A 245 23.06 6.54 -5.42
CA ARG A 245 24.46 6.92 -5.67
C ARG A 245 25.39 5.70 -5.85
N PRO A 246 25.10 4.76 -6.77
CA PRO A 246 25.82 3.49 -6.87
C PRO A 246 27.31 3.64 -7.21
N ILE A 247 27.69 4.69 -7.95
CA ILE A 247 29.09 4.96 -8.34
C ILE A 247 29.95 5.30 -7.12
N LEU A 248 29.42 6.11 -6.19
CA LEU A 248 30.16 6.46 -4.98
C LEU A 248 30.27 5.24 -4.06
N SER A 249 29.22 4.42 -3.97
CA SER A 249 29.26 3.14 -3.26
C SER A 249 30.35 2.23 -3.81
N GLU A 250 30.42 2.03 -5.13
CA GLU A 250 31.48 1.23 -5.77
C GLU A 250 32.87 1.78 -5.44
N ARG A 251 33.07 3.09 -5.55
CA ARG A 251 34.34 3.75 -5.22
C ARG A 251 34.75 3.50 -3.76
N LEU A 252 33.83 3.61 -2.80
CA LEU A 252 34.10 3.33 -1.39
C LEU A 252 34.52 1.88 -1.16
N MET A 253 33.85 0.93 -1.82
CA MET A 253 34.20 -0.49 -1.70
C MET A 253 35.61 -0.82 -2.21
N THR A 254 36.23 0.02 -3.05
CA THR A 254 37.64 -0.14 -3.45
C THR A 254 38.65 0.12 -2.33
N SER A 255 38.19 0.69 -1.22
CA SER A 255 39.01 0.92 -0.02
C SER A 255 39.25 -0.34 0.80
N PHE A 256 38.67 -1.48 0.39
CA PHE A 256 38.82 -2.76 1.07
C PHE A 256 39.42 -3.84 0.16
N THR A 257 40.27 -4.68 0.72
CA THR A 257 40.88 -5.82 0.03
C THR A 257 39.96 -7.04 0.05
N ALA A 258 40.24 -8.01 -0.83
CA ALA A 258 39.48 -9.26 -0.88
C ALA A 258 39.57 -10.07 0.42
N GLU A 259 40.70 -9.99 1.13
CA GLU A 259 40.91 -10.66 2.41
C GLU A 259 40.08 -10.02 3.53
N GLU A 260 40.03 -8.69 3.59
CA GLU A 260 39.20 -7.95 4.54
C GLU A 260 37.71 -8.28 4.37
N PHE A 261 37.24 -8.40 3.12
CA PHE A 261 35.89 -8.91 2.83
C PHE A 261 35.69 -10.35 3.31
N ALA A 262 36.67 -11.23 3.16
CA ALA A 262 36.53 -12.62 3.61
C ALA A 262 36.42 -12.73 5.13
N GLN A 263 37.10 -11.84 5.86
CA GLN A 263 37.20 -11.87 7.33
C GLN A 263 36.07 -11.11 8.04
N SER A 264 35.39 -10.17 7.37
CA SER A 264 34.29 -9.39 7.96
C SER A 264 32.94 -9.70 7.33
N ARG A 265 32.02 -10.26 8.12
CA ARG A 265 30.62 -10.49 7.72
C ARG A 265 29.87 -9.19 7.42
N GLU A 266 30.25 -8.12 8.11
CA GLU A 266 29.66 -6.80 7.92
C GLU A 266 30.03 -6.25 6.54
N LEU A 267 31.31 -6.30 6.17
CA LEU A 267 31.76 -5.92 4.84
C LEU A 267 31.15 -6.80 3.73
N GLN A 268 30.92 -8.09 4.00
CA GLN A 268 30.21 -8.98 3.07
C GLN A 268 28.77 -8.54 2.85
N PHE A 269 28.06 -8.14 3.93
CA PHE A 269 26.71 -7.62 3.83
C PHE A 269 26.67 -6.32 3.03
N VAL A 270 27.54 -5.35 3.36
CA VAL A 270 27.64 -4.07 2.68
C VAL A 270 27.97 -4.25 1.19
N LYS A 271 28.86 -5.19 0.86
CA LYS A 271 29.17 -5.55 -0.54
C LYS A 271 27.97 -6.17 -1.26
N ALA A 272 27.16 -6.98 -0.57
CA ALA A 272 25.94 -7.52 -1.15
C ALA A 272 24.92 -6.41 -1.44
N LEU A 273 24.78 -5.41 -0.56
CA LEU A 273 23.93 -4.24 -0.78
C LEU A 273 24.40 -3.43 -1.99
N GLN A 274 25.71 -3.17 -2.07
CA GLN A 274 26.30 -2.47 -3.20
C GLN A 274 26.12 -3.24 -4.52
N ARG A 275 26.15 -4.57 -4.51
CA ARG A 275 25.84 -5.37 -5.71
C ARG A 275 24.37 -5.32 -6.08
N LEU A 276 23.49 -5.27 -5.09
CA LEU A 276 22.05 -5.12 -5.32
C LEU A 276 21.77 -3.75 -5.96
N SER A 277 22.39 -2.68 -5.46
CA SER A 277 22.27 -1.32 -6.00
C SER A 277 22.75 -1.22 -7.45
N MET A 278 23.74 -2.02 -7.84
CA MET A 278 24.22 -2.12 -9.23
C MET A 278 23.37 -3.06 -10.11
N GLY A 279 22.28 -3.62 -9.60
CA GLY A 279 21.40 -4.52 -10.37
C GLY A 279 21.95 -5.93 -10.60
N SER A 280 22.88 -6.40 -9.75
CA SER A 280 23.44 -7.75 -9.88
C SER A 280 22.38 -8.85 -9.64
N PRO A 281 22.21 -9.83 -10.54
CA PRO A 281 21.14 -10.82 -10.45
C PRO A 281 21.18 -11.70 -9.19
N SER A 282 22.37 -12.04 -8.67
CA SER A 282 22.54 -12.91 -7.51
C SER A 282 22.50 -12.17 -6.16
N ALA A 283 22.59 -10.83 -6.17
CA ALA A 283 22.71 -10.05 -4.95
C ALA A 283 21.45 -10.12 -4.07
N ALA A 284 20.27 -10.27 -4.68
CA ALA A 284 19.03 -10.45 -3.92
C ALA A 284 19.05 -11.73 -3.08
N ASP A 285 19.61 -12.83 -3.59
CA ASP A 285 19.72 -14.09 -2.86
C ASP A 285 20.76 -14.01 -1.75
N ASP A 286 21.89 -13.32 -2.02
CA ASP A 286 22.90 -13.04 -1.00
C ASP A 286 22.30 -12.25 0.18
N ILE A 287 21.51 -11.20 -0.11
CA ILE A 287 20.84 -10.38 0.92
C ILE A 287 19.77 -11.16 1.69
N ARG A 288 19.02 -12.06 1.04
CA ARG A 288 18.06 -12.93 1.74
C ARG A 288 18.70 -13.79 2.82
N GLY A 289 19.96 -14.18 2.66
CA GLY A 289 20.73 -14.88 3.69
C GLY A 289 20.89 -14.10 5.00
N TYR A 290 20.81 -12.77 4.94
CA TYR A 290 20.97 -11.88 6.09
C TYR A 290 19.67 -11.60 6.85
N LEU A 291 18.50 -11.92 6.27
CA LEU A 291 17.20 -11.76 6.94
C LEU A 291 17.08 -12.57 8.24
N ARG A 292 17.83 -13.66 8.37
CA ARG A 292 17.83 -14.52 9.58
C ARG A 292 18.64 -13.95 10.75
N ARG A 293 19.37 -12.85 10.54
CA ARG A 293 20.26 -12.26 11.54
C ARG A 293 19.67 -10.94 12.01
N ALA A 294 19.32 -10.84 13.29
CA ALA A 294 18.68 -9.66 13.87
C ALA A 294 19.39 -8.36 13.50
N GLN A 295 20.73 -8.33 13.56
CA GLN A 295 21.51 -7.13 13.24
C GLN A 295 21.42 -6.68 11.76
N TYR A 296 21.12 -7.54 10.80
CA TYR A 296 21.06 -7.14 9.38
C TYR A 296 19.63 -7.12 8.84
N ARG A 297 18.67 -7.67 9.59
CA ARG A 297 17.33 -8.00 9.13
C ARG A 297 16.59 -6.80 8.55
N ASN A 298 16.53 -5.69 9.29
CA ASN A 298 15.76 -4.51 8.88
C ASN A 298 16.34 -3.90 7.60
N GLU A 299 17.65 -3.59 7.58
CA GLU A 299 18.30 -3.00 6.41
C GLU A 299 18.26 -3.95 5.19
N ALA A 300 18.49 -5.25 5.39
CA ALA A 300 18.41 -6.24 4.33
C ALA A 300 17.02 -6.26 3.68
N ALA A 301 15.97 -6.20 4.49
CA ALA A 301 14.61 -6.24 4.01
C ALA A 301 14.19 -4.92 3.34
N SER A 302 14.56 -3.77 3.91
CA SER A 302 14.33 -2.46 3.29
C SER A 302 15.02 -2.35 1.93
N ALA A 303 16.28 -2.79 1.82
CA ALA A 303 17.00 -2.81 0.55
C ALA A 303 16.36 -3.74 -0.49
N LEU A 304 15.91 -4.94 -0.09
CA LEU A 304 15.19 -5.82 -1.01
C LEU A 304 13.92 -5.16 -1.56
N ARG A 305 13.16 -4.42 -0.72
CA ARG A 305 11.96 -3.70 -1.14
C ARG A 305 12.26 -2.58 -2.10
N ARG A 306 13.24 -1.73 -1.79
CA ARG A 306 13.70 -0.63 -2.65
C ARG A 306 14.02 -1.10 -4.07
N HIS A 307 14.60 -2.30 -4.18
CA HIS A 307 14.95 -2.93 -5.46
C HIS A 307 13.84 -3.83 -6.05
N GLY A 308 12.60 -3.65 -5.61
CA GLY A 308 11.41 -4.34 -6.13
C GLY A 308 11.40 -5.85 -5.87
N LYS A 309 12.12 -6.34 -4.85
CA LYS A 309 12.16 -7.76 -4.50
C LYS A 309 11.12 -8.06 -3.42
N ALA A 310 10.37 -9.14 -3.64
CA ALA A 310 9.39 -9.60 -2.67
C ALA A 310 10.06 -10.10 -1.37
N ILE A 311 9.44 -9.74 -0.25
CA ILE A 311 9.70 -10.26 1.10
C ILE A 311 8.41 -10.89 1.66
N SER A 312 8.48 -11.60 2.78
CA SER A 312 7.27 -12.14 3.41
C SER A 312 6.41 -11.02 4.01
N SER A 313 5.09 -11.17 3.96
CA SER A 313 4.13 -10.19 4.49
C SER A 313 4.25 -9.97 6.01
N GLU A 314 4.65 -10.99 6.77
CA GLU A 314 4.95 -10.85 8.20
C GLU A 314 6.14 -9.92 8.45
N LEU A 315 7.21 -10.10 7.67
CA LEU A 315 8.41 -9.27 7.77
C LEU A 315 8.14 -7.84 7.31
N GLU A 316 7.30 -7.68 6.29
CA GLU A 316 6.84 -6.38 5.80
C GLU A 316 6.12 -5.59 6.91
N ARG A 317 5.20 -6.21 7.66
CA ARG A 317 4.54 -5.58 8.81
C ARG A 317 5.51 -5.18 9.90
N GLU A 318 6.46 -6.05 10.25
CA GLU A 318 7.46 -5.73 11.29
C GLU A 318 8.34 -4.53 10.93
N ILE A 319 8.74 -4.41 9.66
CA ILE A 319 9.54 -3.26 9.17
C ILE A 319 8.72 -1.98 9.24
N VAL A 320 7.44 -2.07 8.86
CA VAL A 320 6.52 -0.95 8.92
C VAL A 320 6.34 -0.48 10.36
N ASP A 321 6.10 -1.39 11.30
CA ASP A 321 6.01 -1.05 12.72
C ASP A 321 7.32 -0.47 13.26
N TYR A 322 8.47 -0.97 12.80
CA TYR A 322 9.78 -0.40 13.14
C TYR A 322 9.91 1.06 12.69
N TYR A 323 9.59 1.38 11.43
CA TYR A 323 9.67 2.75 10.92
C TYR A 323 8.64 3.68 11.58
N ILE A 324 7.41 3.22 11.82
CA ILE A 324 6.41 4.00 12.55
C ILE A 324 6.90 4.31 13.97
N ASN A 325 7.47 3.33 14.68
CA ASN A 325 8.00 3.54 16.02
C ASN A 325 9.21 4.49 16.01
N GLU A 326 10.11 4.39 15.03
CA GLU A 326 11.20 5.36 14.89
C GLU A 326 10.68 6.78 14.65
N LEU A 327 9.70 6.94 13.75
CA LEU A 327 9.08 8.23 13.44
C LEU A 327 8.23 8.78 14.58
N GLY A 328 7.54 7.91 15.32
CA GLY A 328 6.69 8.25 16.46
C GLY A 328 7.47 8.70 17.69
N ASN A 329 8.72 8.23 17.83
CA ASN A 329 9.64 8.67 18.88
C ASN A 329 10.34 10.00 18.55
N LEU A 330 10.03 10.63 17.42
CA LEU A 330 10.65 11.90 17.04
C LEU A 330 10.04 13.07 17.82
N PRO A 331 10.86 14.01 18.32
CA PRO A 331 10.36 15.26 18.84
C PRO A 331 9.67 16.04 17.72
N ALA A 332 8.59 16.76 18.04
CA ALA A 332 7.74 17.47 17.08
C ALA A 332 8.48 18.52 16.22
N GLU A 333 9.69 18.91 16.62
CA GLU A 333 10.54 19.88 15.93
C GLU A 333 11.48 19.24 14.88
N ALA A 334 11.59 17.91 14.84
CA ALA A 334 12.41 17.23 13.86
C ALA A 334 11.72 17.22 12.49
N SER A 335 12.34 17.82 11.47
CA SER A 335 11.84 17.76 10.10
C SER A 335 11.88 16.30 9.59
N VAL A 336 10.71 15.72 9.37
CA VAL A 336 10.54 14.34 8.88
C VAL A 336 10.60 14.27 7.34
N SER A 337 10.47 15.40 6.66
CA SER A 337 10.24 15.49 5.22
C SER A 337 11.24 14.69 4.36
N GLU A 338 12.55 14.81 4.59
CA GLU A 338 13.57 14.09 3.80
C GLU A 338 13.57 12.58 4.02
N ASN A 339 13.25 12.12 5.24
CA ASN A 339 13.12 10.68 5.53
C ASN A 339 11.79 10.12 5.01
N LEU A 340 10.76 10.97 4.89
CA LEU A 340 9.44 10.59 4.42
C LEU A 340 9.45 10.24 2.93
N ASP A 341 10.12 11.03 2.10
CA ASP A 341 10.25 10.74 0.65
C ASP A 341 10.88 9.37 0.44
N LEU A 342 11.87 9.06 1.25
CA LEU A 342 12.61 7.81 1.21
C LEU A 342 11.77 6.64 1.70
N ILE A 343 10.97 6.81 2.77
CA ILE A 343 10.04 5.77 3.23
C ILE A 343 8.94 5.54 2.19
N LEU A 344 8.39 6.60 1.60
CA LEU A 344 7.36 6.53 0.57
C LEU A 344 7.92 5.93 -0.74
N HIS A 345 9.17 6.22 -1.10
CA HIS A 345 9.83 5.68 -2.28
C HIS A 345 10.29 4.23 -2.08
N ASP A 346 10.99 3.93 -0.99
CA ASP A 346 11.58 2.62 -0.69
C ASP A 346 10.52 1.53 -0.49
N LEU A 347 9.37 1.94 0.05
CA LEU A 347 8.28 1.05 0.37
C LEU A 347 7.08 1.31 -0.55
N ASN A 348 7.21 1.96 -1.70
CA ASN A 348 6.08 2.32 -2.59
C ASN A 348 5.10 1.15 -2.89
N SER A 349 5.57 -0.10 -2.91
CA SER A 349 4.71 -1.30 -3.06
C SER A 349 4.24 -1.94 -1.73
N ALA A 350 4.84 -1.57 -0.60
CA ALA A 350 4.58 -2.03 0.78
C ALA A 350 3.77 -1.02 1.63
N VAL A 351 3.95 0.28 1.38
CA VAL A 351 3.17 1.40 1.89
C VAL A 351 1.83 1.33 1.19
N GLY A 352 1.00 0.41 1.64
CA GLY A 352 -0.41 0.49 1.32
C GLY A 352 -1.03 1.70 1.99
N TYR A 353 -2.27 1.98 1.61
CA TYR A 353 -3.09 3.02 2.22
C TYR A 353 -3.04 3.07 3.75
N ASP A 354 -3.05 1.92 4.43
CA ASP A 354 -3.01 1.84 5.89
C ASP A 354 -1.74 2.47 6.48
N LEU A 355 -0.59 2.31 5.83
CA LEU A 355 0.66 2.90 6.29
C LEU A 355 0.69 4.40 6.05
N THR A 356 0.27 4.87 4.86
CA THR A 356 0.22 6.30 4.57
C THR A 356 -0.68 7.04 5.56
N LEU A 357 -1.80 6.42 5.94
CA LEU A 357 -2.71 6.97 6.95
C LEU A 357 -2.10 6.94 8.35
N ARG A 358 -1.48 5.83 8.77
CA ARG A 358 -0.78 5.77 10.05
C ARG A 358 0.35 6.79 10.15
N LEU A 359 1.11 7.01 9.07
CA LEU A 359 2.16 8.02 9.01
C LEU A 359 1.59 9.43 9.12
N ALA A 360 0.45 9.71 8.48
CA ALA A 360 -0.24 10.99 8.58
C ALA A 360 -0.76 11.30 10.00
N ASP A 361 -1.01 10.26 10.81
CA ASP A 361 -1.42 10.39 12.20
C ASP A 361 -0.25 10.62 13.18
N VAL A 362 1.01 10.46 12.73
CA VAL A 362 2.19 10.67 13.58
C VAL A 362 2.42 12.17 13.81
N PRO A 363 2.60 12.64 15.07
CA PRO A 363 2.81 14.06 15.38
C PRO A 363 4.02 14.68 14.65
N ALA A 364 5.07 13.90 14.41
CA ALA A 364 6.27 14.34 13.71
C ALA A 364 6.03 14.60 12.20
N ALA A 365 4.97 14.05 11.62
CA ALA A 365 4.56 14.30 10.24
C ALA A 365 3.47 15.40 10.13
N ALA A 366 3.20 16.13 11.23
CA ALA A 366 2.18 17.16 11.26
C ALA A 366 2.60 18.46 10.53
N ASP A 367 3.87 18.59 10.16
CA ASP A 367 4.34 19.75 9.40
C ASP A 367 3.67 19.80 8.01
N PRO A 368 3.40 21.01 7.47
CA PRO A 368 2.65 21.16 6.22
C PRO A 368 3.29 20.46 5.02
N GLU A 369 4.63 20.41 4.96
CA GLU A 369 5.38 19.85 3.84
C GLU A 369 5.28 18.32 3.82
N SER A 370 5.44 17.66 4.97
CA SER A 370 5.24 16.22 5.14
C SER A 370 3.79 15.81 4.87
N ARG A 371 2.81 16.59 5.35
CA ARG A 371 1.38 16.33 5.06
C ARG A 371 1.07 16.43 3.57
N GLU A 372 1.62 17.43 2.88
CA GLU A 372 1.45 17.60 1.44
C GLU A 372 2.04 16.42 0.66
N ARG A 373 3.22 15.93 1.04
CA ARG A 373 3.87 14.77 0.42
C ARG A 373 3.10 13.47 0.67
N LEU A 374 2.68 13.20 1.90
CA LEU A 374 1.86 12.03 2.24
C LEU A 374 0.54 12.03 1.47
N ALA A 375 -0.11 13.19 1.39
CA ALA A 375 -1.35 13.32 0.64
C ALA A 375 -1.12 13.12 -0.87
N GLY A 376 -0.06 13.70 -1.45
CA GLY A 376 0.28 13.49 -2.86
C GLY A 376 0.54 12.01 -3.20
N HIS A 377 1.32 11.31 -2.38
CA HIS A 377 1.55 9.88 -2.56
C HIS A 377 0.25 9.06 -2.41
N PHE A 378 -0.61 9.41 -1.45
CA PHE A 378 -1.93 8.78 -1.29
C PHE A 378 -2.83 9.00 -2.51
N GLU A 379 -2.81 10.20 -3.11
CA GLU A 379 -3.53 10.54 -4.34
C GLU A 379 -3.06 9.71 -5.52
N ASP A 380 -1.74 9.61 -5.73
CA ASP A 380 -1.17 8.85 -6.84
C ASP A 380 -1.58 7.36 -6.79
N MET A 381 -1.52 6.75 -5.60
CA MET A 381 -1.98 5.37 -5.40
C MET A 381 -3.47 5.21 -5.69
N LEU A 382 -4.31 6.13 -5.19
CA LEU A 382 -5.76 6.08 -5.43
C LEU A 382 -6.07 6.23 -6.92
N ASP A 383 -5.41 7.16 -7.61
CA ASP A 383 -5.66 7.43 -9.02
C ASP A 383 -5.21 6.28 -9.92
N GLU A 384 -4.13 5.57 -9.56
CA GLU A 384 -3.68 4.33 -10.21
C GLU A 384 -4.66 3.17 -9.94
N ASP A 385 -4.98 2.91 -8.68
CA ASP A 385 -5.79 1.75 -8.29
C ASP A 385 -7.25 1.88 -8.76
N LEU A 386 -7.84 3.08 -8.74
CA LEU A 386 -9.21 3.33 -9.25
C LEU A 386 -9.30 3.26 -10.78
N GLN A 387 -8.17 3.23 -11.49
CA GLN A 387 -8.10 2.98 -12.93
C GLN A 387 -7.88 1.50 -13.26
N SER A 388 -7.63 0.67 -12.26
CA SER A 388 -7.40 -0.76 -12.45
C SER A 388 -8.68 -1.48 -12.86
N ASP A 389 -8.57 -2.44 -13.78
CA ASP A 389 -9.66 -3.35 -14.11
C ASP A 389 -9.90 -4.41 -12.99
N ALA A 390 -9.00 -4.49 -11.99
CA ALA A 390 -9.05 -5.51 -10.96
C ALA A 390 -10.04 -5.14 -9.83
N PHE A 391 -11.05 -6.00 -9.62
CA PHE A 391 -12.07 -5.81 -8.59
C PHE A 391 -11.52 -5.57 -7.18
N LEU A 392 -10.58 -6.42 -6.73
CA LEU A 392 -10.03 -6.34 -5.36
C LEU A 392 -9.20 -5.07 -5.14
N ILE A 393 -8.53 -4.57 -6.19
CA ILE A 393 -7.73 -3.34 -6.12
C ILE A 393 -8.66 -2.13 -5.97
N ASN A 394 -9.70 -2.06 -6.79
CA ASN A 394 -10.74 -1.02 -6.68
C ASN A 394 -11.40 -1.00 -5.28
N LEU A 395 -11.74 -2.17 -4.73
CA LEU A 395 -12.36 -2.25 -3.40
C LEU A 395 -11.42 -1.73 -2.30
N LYS A 396 -10.12 -2.06 -2.38
CA LYS A 396 -9.09 -1.57 -1.46
C LYS A 396 -8.95 -0.04 -1.54
N ALA A 397 -8.95 0.52 -2.75
CA ALA A 397 -8.90 1.96 -2.96
C ALA A 397 -10.15 2.68 -2.42
N MET A 398 -11.34 2.09 -2.57
CA MET A 398 -12.58 2.65 -1.99
C MET A 398 -12.55 2.69 -0.47
N ASP A 399 -12.14 1.59 0.19
CA ASP A 399 -11.99 1.53 1.64
C ASP A 399 -10.96 2.56 2.14
N ALA A 400 -9.84 2.66 1.44
CA ALA A 400 -8.81 3.66 1.73
C ALA A 400 -9.32 5.09 1.59
N LEU A 401 -10.05 5.41 0.53
CA LEU A 401 -10.60 6.73 0.27
C LEU A 401 -11.54 7.18 1.42
N MET A 402 -12.34 6.26 1.97
CA MET A 402 -13.19 6.54 3.13
C MET A 402 -12.37 6.80 4.41
N LYS A 403 -11.29 6.05 4.64
CA LYS A 403 -10.44 6.22 5.82
C LYS A 403 -9.53 7.46 5.74
N GLY A 404 -9.11 7.82 4.53
CA GLY A 404 -8.18 8.93 4.25
C GLY A 404 -8.81 10.30 4.04
N GLU A 405 -10.09 10.45 4.38
CA GLU A 405 -10.83 11.69 4.14
C GLU A 405 -10.15 12.93 4.74
N ALA A 406 -9.65 12.81 5.98
CA ALA A 406 -8.98 13.92 6.67
C ALA A 406 -7.65 14.35 6.00
N LEU A 407 -6.98 13.44 5.30
CA LEU A 407 -5.76 13.73 4.57
C LEU A 407 -6.03 14.47 3.25
N LEU A 408 -7.21 14.26 2.65
CA LEU A 408 -7.60 14.78 1.34
C LEU A 408 -8.56 15.98 1.39
N ALA A 409 -9.06 16.36 2.56
CA ALA A 409 -10.18 17.31 2.73
C ALA A 409 -9.98 18.66 2.01
N ASP A 410 -8.75 19.18 1.95
CA ASP A 410 -8.44 20.48 1.36
C ASP A 410 -7.81 20.39 -0.05
N ARG A 411 -7.75 19.19 -0.64
CA ARG A 411 -7.08 18.96 -1.93
C ARG A 411 -8.04 19.08 -3.12
N ALA A 412 -7.50 19.62 -4.21
CA ALA A 412 -8.23 19.72 -5.48
C ALA A 412 -8.44 18.33 -6.08
N GLY A 413 -9.67 18.04 -6.53
CA GLY A 413 -10.00 16.76 -7.17
C GLY A 413 -10.47 15.67 -6.21
N THR A 414 -10.50 15.89 -4.90
CA THR A 414 -11.04 14.94 -3.92
C THR A 414 -12.48 14.53 -4.25
N GLU A 415 -13.36 15.49 -4.56
CA GLU A 415 -14.74 15.19 -4.99
C GLU A 415 -14.79 14.32 -6.25
N ALA A 416 -13.92 14.55 -7.23
CA ALA A 416 -13.87 13.74 -8.45
C ALA A 416 -13.43 12.28 -8.16
N ARG A 417 -12.53 12.08 -7.20
CA ARG A 417 -12.14 10.73 -6.75
C ARG A 417 -13.27 10.01 -6.05
N PHE A 418 -14.00 10.69 -5.16
CA PHE A 418 -15.21 10.15 -4.53
C PHE A 418 -16.29 9.82 -5.57
N ALA A 419 -16.50 10.68 -6.57
CA ALA A 419 -17.45 10.43 -7.64
C ALA A 419 -17.08 9.21 -8.49
N ARG A 420 -15.81 9.10 -8.89
CA ARG A 420 -15.30 7.92 -9.61
C ARG A 420 -15.46 6.65 -8.78
N ALA A 421 -15.05 6.67 -7.51
CA ALA A 421 -15.17 5.52 -6.61
C ALA A 421 -16.64 5.10 -6.42
N ALA A 422 -17.55 6.06 -6.23
CA ALA A 422 -18.98 5.81 -6.08
C ALA A 422 -19.62 5.23 -7.37
N ALA A 423 -19.16 5.67 -8.55
CA ALA A 423 -19.58 5.13 -9.83
C ALA A 423 -19.07 3.69 -10.05
N ILE A 424 -17.81 3.41 -9.70
CA ILE A 424 -17.25 2.05 -9.75
C ILE A 424 -18.03 1.14 -8.78
N ALA A 425 -18.28 1.56 -7.54
CA ALA A 425 -19.09 0.82 -6.59
C ALA A 425 -20.50 0.50 -7.14
N ALA A 426 -21.14 1.48 -7.79
CA ALA A 426 -22.43 1.27 -8.43
C ALA A 426 -22.33 0.25 -9.57
N ASN A 427 -21.33 0.37 -10.45
CA ASN A 427 -21.11 -0.57 -11.56
C ASN A 427 -20.88 -2.00 -11.07
N LEU A 428 -20.17 -2.17 -9.95
CA LEU A 428 -19.92 -3.44 -9.28
C LEU A 428 -21.12 -4.00 -8.50
N GLY A 429 -22.22 -3.26 -8.37
CA GLY A 429 -23.41 -3.72 -7.66
C GLY A 429 -23.34 -3.56 -6.14
N LEU A 430 -22.55 -2.60 -5.63
CA LEU A 430 -22.36 -2.33 -4.20
C LEU A 430 -23.14 -1.06 -3.77
N PRO A 431 -24.46 -1.16 -3.49
CA PRO A 431 -25.31 0.01 -3.24
C PRO A 431 -24.91 0.79 -1.98
N SER A 432 -24.59 0.09 -0.89
CA SER A 432 -24.20 0.72 0.38
C SER A 432 -22.88 1.50 0.27
N MET A 433 -21.91 0.98 -0.48
CA MET A 433 -20.63 1.63 -0.75
C MET A 433 -20.80 2.84 -1.66
N SER A 434 -21.59 2.71 -2.74
CA SER A 434 -21.90 3.83 -3.63
C SER A 434 -22.63 4.96 -2.90
N ALA A 435 -23.56 4.63 -2.00
CA ALA A 435 -24.27 5.61 -1.18
C ALA A 435 -23.30 6.36 -0.24
N LYS A 436 -22.48 5.64 0.54
CA LYS A 436 -21.50 6.26 1.45
C LYS A 436 -20.52 7.19 0.72
N LEU A 437 -19.97 6.75 -0.41
CA LEU A 437 -19.01 7.54 -1.19
C LEU A 437 -19.67 8.77 -1.85
N SER A 438 -20.99 8.75 -2.04
CA SER A 438 -21.74 9.85 -2.66
C SER A 438 -22.39 10.82 -1.69
N GLU A 439 -22.42 10.55 -0.38
CA GLU A 439 -23.04 11.44 0.63
C GLU A 439 -22.51 12.88 0.58
N ARG A 440 -21.27 13.07 0.14
CA ARG A 440 -20.60 14.38 0.08
C ARG A 440 -20.62 15.04 -1.29
N LEU A 441 -21.09 14.34 -2.32
CA LEU A 441 -21.03 14.82 -3.69
C LEU A 441 -22.26 15.64 -4.03
N THR A 442 -22.03 16.85 -4.53
CA THR A 442 -23.09 17.64 -5.14
C THR A 442 -23.08 17.45 -6.65
N HIS A 443 -24.09 16.75 -7.16
CA HIS A 443 -24.46 16.69 -8.59
C HIS A 443 -23.31 16.29 -9.54
N ASP A 444 -22.94 15.01 -9.56
CA ASP A 444 -22.08 14.42 -10.60
C ASP A 444 -22.92 13.60 -11.59
N ALA A 445 -22.82 13.92 -12.89
CA ALA A 445 -23.63 13.31 -13.94
C ALA A 445 -23.25 11.85 -14.23
N ALA A 446 -21.97 11.49 -14.11
CA ALA A 446 -21.51 10.12 -14.33
C ALA A 446 -21.94 9.21 -13.16
N LEU A 447 -21.86 9.73 -11.94
CA LEU A 447 -22.39 9.07 -10.76
C LEU A 447 -23.90 8.86 -10.84
N ALA A 448 -24.66 9.90 -11.21
CA ALA A 448 -26.12 9.81 -11.31
C ALA A 448 -26.55 8.74 -12.34
N LEU A 449 -25.81 8.60 -13.45
CA LEU A 449 -26.03 7.53 -14.41
C LEU A 449 -25.71 6.14 -13.82
N ALA A 450 -24.56 5.97 -13.17
CA ALA A 450 -24.18 4.70 -12.57
C ALA A 450 -25.16 4.25 -11.47
N GLN A 451 -25.66 5.20 -10.68
CA GLN A 451 -26.71 4.95 -9.68
C GLN A 451 -28.06 4.59 -10.32
N ALA A 452 -28.42 5.21 -11.45
CA ALA A 452 -29.63 4.87 -12.18
C ALA A 452 -29.56 3.44 -12.77
N GLU A 453 -28.41 3.06 -13.32
CA GLU A 453 -28.17 1.69 -13.81
C GLU A 453 -28.16 0.65 -12.69
N LEU A 454 -27.63 1.01 -11.52
CA LEU A 454 -27.72 0.18 -10.31
C LEU A 454 -29.18 0.01 -9.86
N ALA A 455 -29.93 1.11 -9.74
CA ALA A 455 -31.34 1.07 -9.36
C ALA A 455 -32.16 0.21 -10.33
N PHE A 456 -31.91 0.34 -11.64
CA PHE A 456 -32.52 -0.53 -12.65
C PHE A 456 -32.19 -2.02 -12.46
N ARG A 457 -30.91 -2.36 -12.21
CA ARG A 457 -30.50 -3.76 -11.95
C ARG A 457 -31.13 -4.33 -10.68
N LEU A 458 -31.28 -3.51 -9.65
CA LEU A 458 -31.91 -3.88 -8.38
C LEU A 458 -33.44 -3.81 -8.39
N LYS A 459 -34.05 -3.31 -9.49
CA LYS A 459 -35.49 -3.03 -9.61
C LYS A 459 -36.00 -2.04 -8.54
N ASP A 460 -35.19 -1.06 -8.18
CA ASP A 460 -35.55 0.02 -7.27
C ASP A 460 -36.13 1.22 -8.06
N ASP A 461 -37.43 1.10 -8.37
CA ASP A 461 -38.19 2.10 -9.11
C ASP A 461 -38.21 3.48 -8.40
N ALA A 462 -38.17 3.49 -7.07
CA ALA A 462 -38.29 4.71 -6.28
C ALA A 462 -37.01 5.56 -6.41
N THR A 463 -35.85 4.91 -6.30
CA THR A 463 -34.55 5.57 -6.50
C THR A 463 -34.39 6.03 -7.95
N LEU A 464 -34.80 5.23 -8.93
CA LEU A 464 -34.74 5.63 -10.34
C LEU A 464 -35.63 6.84 -10.66
N ALA A 465 -36.84 6.90 -10.08
CA ALA A 465 -37.73 8.06 -10.22
C ALA A 465 -37.14 9.32 -9.59
N ARG A 466 -36.53 9.20 -8.40
CA ARG A 466 -35.84 10.31 -7.73
C ARG A 466 -34.68 10.84 -8.57
N LEU A 467 -33.83 9.95 -9.12
CA LEU A 467 -32.69 10.34 -9.94
C LEU A 467 -33.11 11.05 -11.25
N LEU A 468 -34.26 10.67 -11.83
CA LEU A 468 -34.85 11.37 -12.97
C LEU A 468 -35.33 12.79 -12.64
N GLU A 469 -35.91 12.98 -11.45
CA GLU A 469 -36.34 14.29 -10.97
C GLU A 469 -35.15 15.20 -10.68
N GLU A 470 -34.08 14.63 -10.09
CA GLU A 470 -32.83 15.33 -9.78
C GLU A 470 -32.00 15.66 -11.04
N ASN A 471 -32.14 14.89 -12.13
CA ASN A 471 -31.35 15.04 -13.36
C ASN A 471 -32.24 15.12 -14.63
N PRO A 472 -33.08 16.17 -14.78
CA PRO A 472 -34.07 16.23 -15.86
C PRO A 472 -33.46 16.29 -17.26
N ASP A 473 -32.26 16.85 -17.40
CA ASP A 473 -31.57 17.03 -18.69
C ASP A 473 -30.77 15.79 -19.13
N SER A 474 -30.63 14.78 -18.26
CA SER A 474 -29.88 13.57 -18.58
C SER A 474 -30.66 12.63 -19.48
N VAL A 475 -30.30 12.61 -20.77
CA VAL A 475 -30.85 11.68 -21.76
C VAL A 475 -30.52 10.23 -21.39
N ALA A 476 -29.34 9.97 -20.82
CA ALA A 476 -28.90 8.62 -20.47
C ALA A 476 -29.75 8.01 -19.34
N ILE A 477 -29.96 8.75 -18.24
CA ILE A 477 -30.82 8.29 -17.13
C ILE A 477 -32.27 8.08 -17.62
N ARG A 478 -32.74 8.97 -18.52
CA ARG A 478 -34.06 8.84 -19.15
C ARG A 478 -34.18 7.60 -20.03
N LYS A 479 -33.12 7.19 -20.74
CA LYS A 479 -33.08 5.93 -21.51
C LYS A 479 -33.19 4.72 -20.58
N VAL A 480 -32.45 4.70 -19.46
CA VAL A 480 -32.55 3.63 -18.45
C VAL A 480 -33.98 3.51 -17.91
N ALA A 481 -34.60 4.64 -17.55
CA ALA A 481 -35.99 4.66 -17.07
C ALA A 481 -37.03 4.25 -18.12
N LEU A 482 -36.76 4.46 -19.41
CA LEU A 482 -37.64 3.97 -20.47
C LEU A 482 -37.56 2.47 -20.64
N ILE A 483 -36.36 1.90 -20.57
CA ILE A 483 -36.15 0.45 -20.60
C ILE A 483 -36.85 -0.19 -19.38
N ASP A 484 -36.74 0.44 -18.21
CA ASP A 484 -37.47 0.02 -17.02
C ASP A 484 -39.01 0.04 -17.22
N ALA A 485 -39.56 1.13 -17.75
CA ALA A 485 -40.99 1.23 -18.05
C ALA A 485 -41.45 0.17 -19.07
N ILE A 486 -40.62 -0.15 -20.06
CA ILE A 486 -40.85 -1.24 -21.02
C ILE A 486 -40.89 -2.58 -20.29
N ASN A 487 -39.90 -2.88 -19.44
CA ASN A 487 -39.81 -4.13 -18.69
C ASN A 487 -40.98 -4.33 -17.73
N ARG A 488 -41.60 -3.25 -17.24
CA ARG A 488 -42.79 -3.30 -16.36
C ARG A 488 -44.11 -3.30 -17.13
N GLY A 489 -44.10 -3.05 -18.45
CA GLY A 489 -45.32 -2.91 -19.23
C GLY A 489 -46.07 -1.57 -19.01
N ASP A 490 -45.46 -0.57 -18.36
CA ASP A 490 -46.12 0.69 -18.01
C ASP A 490 -46.13 1.70 -19.18
N ARG A 491 -47.21 1.63 -19.96
CA ARG A 491 -47.45 2.52 -21.10
C ARG A 491 -47.62 3.98 -20.71
N ALA A 492 -48.11 4.27 -19.51
CA ALA A 492 -48.30 5.65 -19.05
C ALA A 492 -46.96 6.29 -18.66
N ALA A 493 -46.09 5.55 -17.98
CA ALA A 493 -44.71 5.98 -17.70
C ALA A 493 -43.91 6.18 -18.99
N PHE A 494 -43.97 5.23 -19.93
CA PHE A 494 -43.29 5.35 -21.22
C PHE A 494 -43.66 6.64 -21.96
N ASN A 495 -44.97 6.91 -22.10
CA ASN A 495 -45.47 8.10 -22.82
C ASN A 495 -45.09 9.43 -22.16
N ARG A 496 -44.84 9.44 -20.84
CA ARG A 496 -44.35 10.63 -20.13
C ARG A 496 -42.85 10.84 -20.39
N LEU A 497 -42.04 9.79 -20.25
CA LEU A 497 -40.58 9.87 -20.31
C LEU A 497 -40.07 10.14 -21.73
N VAL A 498 -40.74 9.61 -22.76
CA VAL A 498 -40.29 9.65 -24.16
C VAL A 498 -40.20 11.05 -24.76
N ARG A 499 -40.84 12.07 -24.17
CA ARG A 499 -40.92 13.44 -24.72
C ARG A 499 -39.59 14.20 -24.80
N GLY A 500 -38.56 13.74 -24.09
CA GLY A 500 -37.24 14.37 -24.05
C GLY A 500 -36.11 13.48 -24.54
N ILE A 501 -36.44 12.47 -25.35
CA ILE A 501 -35.46 11.55 -25.95
C ILE A 501 -35.24 11.94 -27.41
N PRO A 502 -33.98 11.99 -27.90
CA PRO A 502 -33.72 12.18 -29.32
C PRO A 502 -34.34 11.06 -30.16
N GLU A 503 -35.04 11.42 -31.23
CA GLU A 503 -35.62 10.47 -32.19
C GLU A 503 -34.57 10.01 -33.23
N ASP A 504 -33.40 9.59 -32.74
CA ASP A 504 -32.35 9.00 -33.57
C ASP A 504 -32.54 7.49 -33.76
N VAL A 505 -31.88 6.94 -34.79
CA VAL A 505 -32.02 5.54 -35.20
C VAL A 505 -31.52 4.59 -34.11
N ASP A 506 -30.39 4.89 -33.48
CA ASP A 506 -29.78 4.03 -32.46
C ASP A 506 -30.65 3.93 -31.21
N THR A 507 -31.21 5.07 -30.78
CA THR A 507 -32.15 5.12 -29.66
C THR A 507 -33.45 4.40 -30.00
N ALA A 508 -33.97 4.56 -31.22
CA ALA A 508 -35.16 3.85 -31.66
C ALA A 508 -34.94 2.33 -31.68
N LEU A 509 -33.78 1.86 -32.18
CA LEU A 509 -33.41 0.44 -32.19
C LEU A 509 -33.34 -0.14 -30.78
N MET A 510 -32.65 0.54 -29.87
CA MET A 510 -32.53 0.13 -28.47
C MET A 510 -33.90 -0.08 -27.80
N LEU A 511 -34.83 0.86 -28.00
CA LEU A 511 -36.16 0.79 -27.38
C LEU A 511 -37.00 -0.35 -27.95
N ILE A 512 -36.99 -0.58 -29.27
CA ILE A 512 -37.77 -1.68 -29.87
C ILE A 512 -37.20 -3.05 -29.50
N GLU A 513 -35.88 -3.16 -29.36
CA GLU A 513 -35.23 -4.41 -28.94
C GLU A 513 -35.50 -4.73 -27.48
N ALA A 514 -35.45 -3.72 -26.59
CA ALA A 514 -35.87 -3.88 -25.20
C ALA A 514 -37.34 -4.30 -25.10
N ASP A 515 -38.24 -3.73 -25.92
CA ASP A 515 -39.66 -4.05 -25.93
C ASP A 515 -39.96 -5.45 -26.46
N ALA A 516 -39.22 -5.89 -27.46
CA ALA A 516 -39.27 -7.27 -27.95
C ALA A 516 -38.75 -8.27 -26.92
N ALA A 517 -37.69 -7.93 -26.19
CA ALA A 517 -37.13 -8.77 -25.13
C ALA A 517 -38.09 -8.88 -23.92
N ALA A 518 -38.75 -7.79 -23.54
CA ALA A 518 -39.73 -7.77 -22.46
C ALA A 518 -41.08 -8.41 -22.85
N GLY A 519 -41.44 -8.39 -24.14
CA GLY A 519 -42.67 -8.99 -24.66
C GLY A 519 -43.96 -8.23 -24.34
N HIS A 520 -43.86 -7.01 -23.80
CA HIS A 520 -45.01 -6.18 -23.41
C HIS A 520 -45.53 -5.29 -24.56
N TRP A 521 -44.72 -5.04 -25.59
CA TRP A 521 -45.08 -4.31 -26.81
C TRP A 521 -45.64 -2.90 -26.56
N VAL A 522 -45.05 -2.20 -25.60
CA VAL A 522 -45.45 -0.88 -25.09
C VAL A 522 -45.02 0.24 -26.04
N VAL A 523 -43.96 0.03 -26.82
CA VAL A 523 -43.33 1.06 -27.67
C VAL A 523 -44.25 1.41 -28.87
N PRO A 524 -44.49 2.71 -29.14
CA PRO A 524 -45.30 3.16 -30.27
C PRO A 524 -44.68 2.82 -31.63
N GLN A 525 -45.52 2.57 -32.64
CA GLN A 525 -45.12 2.22 -34.02
C GLN A 525 -44.15 3.21 -34.68
N ARG A 526 -44.13 4.47 -34.24
CA ARG A 526 -43.21 5.49 -34.76
C ARG A 526 -41.74 5.09 -34.62
N PHE A 527 -41.35 4.47 -33.49
CA PHE A 527 -39.96 4.07 -33.24
C PHE A 527 -39.52 2.91 -34.14
N TYR A 528 -40.41 1.94 -34.38
CA TYR A 528 -40.20 0.88 -35.36
C TYR A 528 -39.99 1.46 -36.77
N THR A 529 -40.74 2.49 -37.13
CA THR A 529 -40.64 3.15 -38.44
C THR A 529 -39.33 3.93 -38.57
N ILE A 530 -38.88 4.58 -37.50
CA ILE A 530 -37.59 5.30 -37.45
C ILE A 530 -36.44 4.32 -37.59
N ALA A 531 -36.42 3.23 -36.81
CA ALA A 531 -35.38 2.20 -36.88
C ALA A 531 -35.33 1.51 -38.26
N ALA A 532 -36.49 1.24 -38.88
CA ALA A 532 -36.57 0.62 -40.20
C ALA A 532 -36.12 1.53 -41.36
N ARG A 533 -35.97 2.85 -41.11
CA ARG A 533 -35.47 3.85 -42.08
C ARG A 533 -33.98 4.14 -41.92
N SER A 534 -33.25 3.31 -41.16
CA SER A 534 -31.80 3.42 -41.05
C SER A 534 -31.13 3.36 -42.42
N GLY A 535 -30.06 4.14 -42.61
CA GLY A 535 -29.18 4.04 -43.78
C GLY A 535 -28.16 2.90 -43.68
N ASP A 536 -28.09 2.24 -42.51
CA ASP A 536 -27.26 1.06 -42.26
C ASP A 536 -28.08 -0.22 -42.42
N GLU A 537 -27.59 -1.13 -43.26
CA GLU A 537 -28.26 -2.38 -43.66
C GLU A 537 -28.38 -3.36 -42.47
N GLU A 538 -27.37 -3.40 -41.58
CA GLU A 538 -27.38 -4.28 -40.40
C GLU A 538 -28.46 -3.84 -39.39
N THR A 539 -28.52 -2.54 -39.11
CA THR A 539 -29.54 -1.95 -38.24
C THR A 539 -30.96 -2.16 -38.80
N GLN A 540 -31.13 -2.04 -40.13
CA GLN A 540 -32.42 -2.25 -40.77
C GLN A 540 -32.90 -3.70 -40.65
N ILE A 541 -32.01 -4.68 -40.83
CA ILE A 541 -32.33 -6.11 -40.67
C ILE A 541 -32.76 -6.42 -39.23
N ARG A 542 -32.07 -5.85 -38.23
CA ARG A 542 -32.44 -6.01 -36.80
C ARG A 542 -33.81 -5.41 -36.51
N ALA A 543 -34.07 -4.19 -36.99
CA ALA A 543 -35.36 -3.53 -36.82
C ALA A 543 -36.51 -4.30 -37.48
N LEU A 544 -36.30 -4.86 -38.68
CA LEU A 544 -37.27 -5.69 -39.39
C LEU A 544 -37.59 -6.97 -38.61
N ARG A 545 -36.57 -7.67 -38.12
CA ARG A 545 -36.75 -8.89 -37.30
C ARG A 545 -37.60 -8.62 -36.06
N VAL A 546 -37.34 -7.50 -35.38
CA VAL A 546 -38.12 -7.06 -34.21
C VAL A 546 -39.56 -6.71 -34.60
N SER A 547 -39.77 -6.09 -35.77
CA SER A 547 -41.11 -5.76 -36.26
C SER A 547 -41.92 -6.99 -36.66
N ASP A 548 -41.28 -8.03 -37.22
CA ASP A 548 -41.93 -9.29 -37.59
C ASP A 548 -42.32 -10.12 -36.34
N ALA A 549 -41.56 -9.99 -35.26
CA ALA A 549 -41.87 -10.65 -33.99
C ALA A 549 -43.05 -10.01 -33.23
N ARG A 550 -43.49 -8.82 -33.63
CA ARG A 550 -44.58 -8.09 -32.96
C ARG A 550 -45.91 -8.81 -33.19
N PRO A 551 -46.66 -9.17 -32.14
CA PRO A 551 -48.00 -9.72 -32.30
C PRO A 551 -48.89 -8.70 -33.01
N ALA A 552 -49.68 -9.18 -33.97
CA ALA A 552 -50.68 -8.36 -34.64
C ALA A 552 -51.58 -7.71 -33.59
N PRO A 553 -51.96 -6.42 -33.75
CA PRO A 553 -52.85 -5.77 -32.81
C PRO A 553 -54.11 -6.62 -32.68
N GLU A 554 -54.44 -7.02 -31.44
CA GLU A 554 -55.69 -7.74 -31.19
C GLU A 554 -56.83 -6.91 -31.80
N PRO A 555 -57.66 -7.47 -32.69
CA PRO A 555 -58.85 -6.79 -33.14
C PRO A 555 -59.65 -6.41 -31.89
N PRO A 556 -60.21 -5.19 -31.82
CA PRO A 556 -60.95 -4.75 -30.64
C PRO A 556 -61.94 -5.85 -30.30
N THR A 557 -61.79 -6.42 -29.09
CA THR A 557 -62.61 -7.49 -28.55
C THR A 557 -64.05 -7.27 -28.98
N GLY A 558 -64.60 -8.25 -29.71
CA GLY A 558 -65.94 -8.20 -30.25
C GLY A 558 -66.95 -7.87 -29.15
N GLY A 559 -67.31 -6.60 -29.05
CA GLY A 559 -68.58 -6.22 -28.46
C GLY A 559 -69.66 -6.93 -29.26
N GLU A 560 -70.57 -7.60 -28.57
CA GLU A 560 -71.74 -8.25 -29.15
C GLU A 560 -72.33 -7.34 -30.23
N ILE A 561 -72.31 -7.82 -31.47
CA ILE A 561 -72.97 -7.14 -32.58
C ILE A 561 -74.46 -7.31 -32.31
N GLU A 562 -75.13 -6.26 -31.86
CA GLU A 562 -76.59 -6.27 -31.83
C GLU A 562 -77.10 -6.55 -33.25
N LEU A 563 -78.08 -7.47 -33.37
CA LEU A 563 -78.68 -7.91 -34.63
C LEU A 563 -79.22 -6.76 -35.50
N THR A 564 -79.42 -5.59 -34.91
CA THR A 564 -79.84 -4.34 -35.57
C THR A 564 -78.74 -3.72 -36.44
N ASP A 565 -77.47 -4.08 -36.24
CA ASP A 565 -76.32 -3.45 -36.88
C ASP A 565 -75.66 -4.32 -37.98
N VAL A 566 -76.25 -5.50 -38.25
CA VAL A 566 -75.79 -6.43 -39.30
C VAL A 566 -76.11 -5.89 -40.70
N SER A 567 -77.27 -5.27 -40.87
CA SER A 567 -77.70 -4.67 -42.14
C SER A 567 -76.85 -3.46 -42.52
N SER A 568 -76.51 -2.59 -41.55
CA SER A 568 -75.68 -1.39 -41.79
C SER A 568 -74.25 -1.73 -42.21
N ARG A 569 -73.75 -2.90 -41.81
CA ARG A 569 -72.42 -3.40 -42.17
C ARG A 569 -72.41 -4.18 -43.49
N LEU A 570 -73.48 -4.92 -43.80
CA LEU A 570 -73.64 -5.57 -45.11
C LEU A 570 -73.81 -4.54 -46.23
N GLU A 571 -74.51 -3.42 -45.99
CA GLU A 571 -74.63 -2.31 -46.94
C GLU A 571 -73.25 -1.67 -47.21
N ARG A 572 -72.46 -1.42 -46.15
CA ARG A 572 -71.08 -0.89 -46.27
C ARG A 572 -70.14 -1.86 -46.98
N LEU A 573 -70.29 -3.17 -46.76
CA LEU A 573 -69.50 -4.19 -47.47
C LEU A 573 -69.88 -4.23 -48.96
N ARG A 574 -71.17 -4.09 -49.28
CA ARG A 574 -71.67 -4.00 -50.65
C ARG A 574 -71.20 -2.73 -51.37
N GLU A 575 -71.14 -1.59 -50.68
CA GLU A 575 -70.56 -0.36 -51.22
C GLU A 575 -69.04 -0.49 -51.44
N SER A 576 -68.34 -1.20 -50.55
CA SER A 576 -66.88 -1.39 -50.67
C SER A 576 -66.47 -2.34 -51.81
N LEU A 577 -67.36 -3.22 -52.26
CA LEU A 577 -67.09 -4.20 -53.31
C LEU A 577 -67.33 -3.69 -54.74
N GLY A 578 -67.90 -2.50 -54.94
CA GLY A 578 -68.12 -1.88 -56.24
C GLY A 578 -69.07 -2.65 -57.19
N PRO A 579 -69.53 -2.05 -58.31
CA PRO A 579 -70.44 -2.74 -59.24
C PRO A 579 -69.72 -3.81 -60.06
N ILE A 580 -70.32 -5.00 -60.12
CA ILE A 580 -69.90 -6.15 -60.94
C ILE A 580 -69.95 -5.76 -62.42
N PRO A 581 -68.89 -6.00 -63.23
CA PRO A 581 -68.91 -5.70 -64.66
C PRO A 581 -69.90 -6.62 -65.38
N THR A 582 -70.84 -6.02 -66.12
CA THR A 582 -71.71 -6.70 -67.07
C THR A 582 -70.89 -7.24 -68.24
N GLU A 583 -70.92 -8.56 -68.46
CA GLU A 583 -70.45 -9.20 -69.68
C GLU A 583 -71.15 -8.60 -70.91
N VAL A 584 -70.36 -8.16 -71.88
CA VAL A 584 -70.82 -7.85 -73.25
C VAL A 584 -70.51 -9.07 -74.11
N ARG A 585 -71.54 -9.54 -74.81
CA ARG A 585 -71.52 -10.60 -75.81
C ARG A 585 -70.72 -10.23 -77.05
#